data_AF-A0A938MI93-F1
#
_entry.id   AF-A0A938MI93-F1
#
_cell.length_a   1.000
_cell.length_b   1.000
_cell.length_c   1.000
_cell.angle_alpha   90.00
_cell.angle_beta   90.00
_cell.angle_gamma   90.00
#
_symmetry.space_group_name_H-M   'P 1'
#
loop_
_entity.id
_entity.type
_entity.pdbx_description
1 polymer ?
#
loop_
_entity_poly.entity_id
_entity_poly.type
_entity_poly.pdbx_seq_one_letter_code
_entity_poly.pdbx_strand_id
1 'polypeptide(L)'
;FPDLVGTVGSAALPAAVSVGGTVDLNKRYARVHFKGDDLEITDELVSALPADAAAALRDSKVGGRVAITGMVRTEWGGDPWERAYRIQVGCDRCKLLFRPLGLETSDIQGQVTVASDGLSCPRLTGRGAGGTWTLQCTATLRDAEIAHQGAVEFANVRIQELAGGGQSARHRLAGLLSGKLDFVGVAGEAGKFDADGHATLTEGDVFTLPVLVGMLNVFNLNMPKRESFHTGKAEFSLSEDSIYLKSATISSEVLDVHGSGRVAYDGAVDLTLLVELDPDFFRIPLVSKVMTLTIGKATKKLGKARVTGTFWDPKVESEAFEGILKPVKHIYEMLPKVIPKSRPETKQDAQTAPSGRKGFVETLLRFRPKRKPKDAN
;
A
#
# COMPACT_ATOMS: atom_id res chain seq x y z
N PHE A 1 2.95 40.67 -46.59
CA PHE A 1 2.89 39.19 -46.57
C PHE A 1 1.67 38.78 -45.77
N PRO A 2 0.48 38.64 -46.38
CA PRO A 2 -0.68 38.13 -45.66
C PRO A 2 -0.59 36.60 -45.57
N ASP A 3 -0.87 36.06 -44.39
CA ASP A 3 -1.29 34.69 -44.09
C ASP A 3 -0.38 33.54 -44.57
N LEU A 4 0.85 33.48 -44.08
CA LEU A 4 1.60 32.21 -44.12
C LEU A 4 1.11 31.29 -42.99
N VAL A 5 -0.04 30.63 -43.19
CA VAL A 5 -0.47 29.50 -42.34
C VAL A 5 0.29 28.26 -42.80
N GLY A 6 1.45 28.02 -42.21
CA GLY A 6 2.20 26.78 -42.45
C GLY A 6 1.61 25.63 -41.63
N THR A 7 1.18 24.55 -42.28
CA THR A 7 0.97 23.26 -41.62
C THR A 7 2.33 22.60 -41.46
N VAL A 8 2.81 22.43 -40.24
CA VAL A 8 4.03 21.65 -39.99
C VAL A 8 3.68 20.18 -40.26
N GLY A 9 4.23 19.63 -41.35
CA GLY A 9 4.10 18.23 -41.71
C GLY A 9 4.72 17.31 -40.67
N SER A 10 4.25 16.06 -40.65
CA SER A 10 4.67 15.00 -39.73
C SER A 10 6.21 14.87 -39.66
N ALA A 11 6.80 15.21 -38.52
CA ALA A 11 8.14 14.74 -38.19
C ALA A 11 8.06 13.25 -37.85
N ALA A 12 9.08 12.47 -38.23
CA ALA A 12 9.18 11.04 -37.92
C ALA A 12 9.42 10.83 -36.41
N LEU A 13 8.37 11.01 -35.62
CA LEU A 13 8.19 10.29 -34.37
C LEU A 13 7.96 8.80 -34.72
N PRO A 14 8.17 7.83 -33.81
CA PRO A 14 7.74 6.46 -34.05
C PRO A 14 6.31 6.48 -34.61
N ALA A 15 6.02 5.67 -35.63
CA ALA A 15 4.93 5.80 -36.61
C ALA A 15 3.48 5.96 -36.07
N ALA A 16 3.30 6.11 -34.77
CA ALA A 16 2.04 6.19 -34.02
C ALA A 16 1.72 7.60 -33.46
N VAL A 17 2.52 8.65 -33.70
CA VAL A 17 2.21 10.02 -33.25
C VAL A 17 1.93 10.96 -34.43
N SER A 18 0.71 11.49 -34.47
CA SER A 18 0.31 12.56 -35.37
C SER A 18 0.61 13.92 -34.74
N VAL A 19 1.16 14.84 -35.53
CA VAL A 19 1.43 16.23 -35.14
C VAL A 19 0.84 17.15 -36.20
N GLY A 20 0.16 18.20 -35.78
CA GLY A 20 -0.38 19.24 -36.66
C GLY A 20 -0.37 20.58 -35.94
N GLY A 21 -0.55 21.67 -36.67
CA GLY A 21 -0.51 22.98 -36.04
C GLY A 21 -0.71 24.15 -36.99
N THR A 22 -0.75 25.34 -36.40
CA THR A 22 -0.86 26.61 -37.11
C THR A 22 0.17 27.58 -36.54
N VAL A 23 0.87 28.29 -37.43
CA VAL A 23 1.78 29.38 -37.10
C VAL A 23 1.18 30.66 -37.64
N ASP A 24 0.99 31.66 -36.79
CA ASP A 24 0.51 32.99 -37.17
C ASP A 24 1.63 34.00 -36.89
N LEU A 25 2.31 34.44 -37.95
CA LEU A 25 3.43 35.37 -37.85
C LEU A 25 2.97 36.80 -37.50
N ASN A 26 1.72 37.17 -37.82
CA ASN A 26 1.18 38.49 -37.55
C ASN A 26 0.83 38.64 -36.07
N LYS A 27 0.14 37.63 -35.52
CA LYS A 27 -0.19 37.56 -34.09
C LYS A 27 0.93 36.97 -33.23
N ARG A 28 2.04 36.59 -33.87
CA ARG A 28 3.24 36.06 -33.23
C ARG A 28 2.97 34.88 -32.29
N TYR A 29 2.18 33.91 -32.73
CA TYR A 29 1.96 32.69 -31.97
C TYR A 29 2.00 31.45 -32.84
N ALA A 30 2.34 30.32 -32.24
CA ALA A 30 2.20 29.00 -32.82
C ALA A 30 1.37 28.11 -31.91
N ARG A 31 0.55 27.28 -32.54
CA ARG A 31 -0.25 26.25 -31.89
C ARG A 31 0.11 24.92 -32.50
N VAL A 32 0.52 23.97 -31.68
CA VAL A 32 0.86 22.60 -32.08
C VAL A 32 -0.06 21.66 -31.33
N HIS A 33 -0.76 20.80 -32.05
CA HIS A 33 -1.52 19.68 -31.54
C HIS A 33 -0.76 18.40 -31.84
N PHE A 34 -0.74 17.48 -30.89
CA PHE A 34 -0.22 16.15 -31.12
C PHE A 34 -1.15 15.10 -30.52
N LYS A 35 -1.22 13.96 -31.18
CA LYS A 35 -2.01 12.81 -30.74
C LYS A 35 -1.26 11.54 -31.07
N GLY A 36 -1.05 10.70 -30.08
CA GLY A 36 -0.58 9.34 -30.26
C GLY A 36 -1.51 8.38 -29.54
N ASP A 37 -1.98 7.37 -30.25
CA ASP A 37 -2.81 6.32 -29.69
C ASP A 37 -1.91 5.09 -29.45
N ASP A 38 -2.09 4.43 -28.30
CA ASP A 38 -1.46 3.13 -28.02
C ASP A 38 0.08 3.12 -28.15
N LEU A 39 0.73 4.16 -27.61
CA LEU A 39 2.17 4.32 -27.63
C LEU A 39 2.82 3.44 -26.57
N GLU A 40 3.74 2.58 -26.99
CA GLU A 40 4.61 1.89 -26.06
C GLU A 40 5.67 2.85 -25.50
N ILE A 41 5.86 2.84 -24.18
CA ILE A 41 6.88 3.66 -23.52
C ILE A 41 8.25 3.01 -23.78
N THR A 42 8.91 3.43 -24.85
CA THR A 42 10.27 3.00 -25.24
C THR A 42 11.31 4.04 -24.85
N ASP A 43 12.59 3.64 -24.78
CA ASP A 43 13.70 4.59 -24.56
C ASP A 43 13.75 5.68 -25.63
N GLU A 44 13.33 5.37 -26.86
CA GLU A 44 13.22 6.35 -27.95
C GLU A 44 12.16 7.41 -27.66
N LEU A 45 10.96 6.98 -27.23
CA LEU A 45 9.88 7.90 -26.84
C LEU A 45 10.32 8.76 -25.65
N VAL A 46 10.95 8.15 -24.65
CA VAL A 46 11.45 8.86 -23.47
C VAL A 46 12.57 9.86 -23.83
N SER A 47 13.44 9.50 -24.77
CA SER A 47 14.52 10.38 -25.24
C SER A 47 14.03 11.54 -26.12
N ALA A 48 12.82 11.44 -26.66
CA ALA A 48 12.18 12.52 -27.41
C ALA A 48 11.53 13.59 -26.51
N LEU A 49 11.44 13.34 -25.19
CA LEU A 49 10.87 14.27 -24.22
C LEU A 49 11.89 15.31 -23.75
N PRO A 50 11.43 16.45 -23.20
CA PRO A 50 12.28 17.38 -22.47
C PRO A 50 13.13 16.67 -21.39
N ALA A 51 14.35 17.17 -21.14
CA ALA A 51 15.35 16.47 -20.32
C ALA A 51 14.87 16.15 -18.90
N ASP A 52 14.11 17.06 -18.29
CA ASP A 52 13.45 16.92 -16.99
C ASP A 52 12.38 15.82 -17.00
N ALA A 53 11.49 15.82 -18.01
CA ALA A 53 10.47 14.80 -18.17
C ALA A 53 11.08 13.41 -18.47
N ALA A 54 12.11 13.36 -19.32
CA ALA A 54 12.85 12.15 -19.63
C ALA A 54 13.54 11.58 -18.39
N ALA A 55 14.19 12.42 -17.58
CA ALA A 55 14.81 12.02 -16.33
C ALA A 55 13.78 11.44 -15.35
N ALA A 56 12.65 12.13 -15.14
CA ALA A 56 11.59 11.66 -14.25
C ALA A 56 10.99 10.31 -14.67
N LEU A 57 10.78 10.08 -15.97
CA LEU A 57 10.26 8.81 -16.50
C LEU A 57 11.27 7.66 -16.40
N ARG A 58 12.54 7.91 -16.74
CA ARG A 58 13.62 6.93 -16.55
C ARG A 58 13.78 6.59 -15.08
N ASP A 59 13.66 7.59 -14.21
CA ASP A 59 13.74 7.37 -12.79
C ASP A 59 12.61 6.49 -12.28
N SER A 60 11.39 6.74 -12.73
CA SER A 60 10.22 5.97 -12.32
C SER A 60 10.11 4.58 -12.98
N LYS A 61 11.05 4.23 -13.88
CA LYS A 61 11.05 2.99 -14.71
C LYS A 61 9.67 2.71 -15.31
N VAL A 62 9.01 3.75 -15.81
CA VAL A 62 7.65 3.63 -16.35
C VAL A 62 7.69 2.76 -17.60
N GLY A 63 6.78 1.81 -17.70
CA GLY A 63 6.60 0.97 -18.88
C GLY A 63 5.13 0.73 -19.19
N GLY A 64 4.86 0.11 -20.33
CA GLY A 64 3.50 -0.19 -20.80
C GLY A 64 3.07 0.75 -21.92
N ARG A 65 1.75 0.96 -22.03
CA ARG A 65 1.13 1.65 -23.16
C ARG A 65 0.34 2.87 -22.73
N VAL A 66 0.52 3.96 -23.45
CA VAL A 66 -0.12 5.24 -23.17
C VAL A 66 -0.78 5.81 -24.42
N ALA A 67 -1.93 6.44 -24.24
CA ALA A 67 -2.47 7.36 -25.23
C ALA A 67 -2.09 8.78 -24.81
N ILE A 68 -1.59 9.58 -25.73
CA ILE A 68 -1.27 10.99 -25.46
C ILE A 68 -2.06 11.87 -26.42
N THR A 69 -2.62 12.94 -25.89
CA THR A 69 -3.22 14.02 -26.70
C THR A 69 -2.81 15.33 -26.07
N GLY A 70 -2.24 16.24 -26.84
CA GLY A 70 -1.78 17.50 -26.28
C GLY A 70 -1.88 18.66 -27.24
N MET A 71 -1.86 19.84 -26.65
CA MET A 71 -1.79 21.12 -27.33
C MET A 71 -0.72 21.97 -26.65
N VAL A 72 0.16 22.54 -27.45
CA VAL A 72 1.15 23.54 -27.04
C VAL A 72 0.85 24.83 -27.78
N ARG A 73 0.72 25.93 -27.05
CA ARG A 73 0.60 27.29 -27.57
C ARG A 73 1.81 28.08 -27.08
N THR A 74 2.53 28.68 -28.01
CA THR A 74 3.66 29.57 -27.71
C THR A 74 3.39 30.92 -28.35
N GLU A 75 3.61 31.99 -27.61
CA GLU A 75 3.55 33.36 -28.11
C GLU A 75 4.97 33.96 -28.05
N TRP A 76 5.39 34.66 -29.10
CA TRP A 76 6.72 35.29 -29.16
C TRP A 76 6.60 36.82 -29.27
N GLY A 77 7.45 37.53 -28.52
CA GLY A 77 7.50 39.00 -28.54
C GLY A 77 7.22 39.68 -27.21
N GLY A 78 6.76 38.94 -26.21
CA GLY A 78 6.88 39.31 -24.79
C GLY A 78 8.18 38.78 -24.20
N ASP A 79 8.77 39.51 -23.25
CA ASP A 79 9.87 39.03 -22.40
C ASP A 79 9.29 38.71 -21.01
N PRO A 80 9.29 37.45 -20.55
CA PRO A 80 9.69 36.22 -21.24
C PRO A 80 8.60 35.66 -22.18
N TRP A 81 8.93 34.67 -23.01
CA TRP A 81 7.96 33.99 -23.88
C TRP A 81 6.89 33.27 -23.05
N GLU A 82 5.62 33.58 -23.29
CA GLU A 82 4.51 32.84 -22.69
C GLU A 82 4.28 31.52 -23.43
N ARG A 83 4.42 30.41 -22.69
CA ARG A 83 4.12 29.06 -23.15
C ARG A 83 2.97 28.49 -22.34
N ALA A 84 1.83 28.31 -23.01
CA ALA A 84 0.70 27.59 -22.45
C ALA A 84 0.65 26.20 -23.07
N TYR A 85 0.56 25.16 -22.26
CA TYR A 85 0.41 23.81 -22.76
C TYR A 85 -0.63 23.05 -21.95
N ARG A 86 -1.25 22.06 -22.59
CA ARG A 86 -2.14 21.10 -21.96
C ARG A 86 -1.95 19.75 -22.64
N ILE A 87 -1.52 18.77 -21.88
CA ILE A 87 -1.20 17.42 -22.33
C ILE A 87 -2.04 16.48 -21.48
N GLN A 88 -2.85 15.67 -22.15
CA GLN A 88 -3.64 14.60 -21.59
C GLN A 88 -2.94 13.28 -21.89
N VAL A 89 -2.65 12.53 -20.83
CA VAL A 89 -2.05 11.20 -20.88
C VAL A 89 -3.09 10.22 -20.35
N GLY A 90 -3.60 9.37 -21.24
CA GLY A 90 -4.39 8.20 -20.89
C GLY A 90 -3.47 7.01 -20.63
N CYS A 91 -3.59 6.42 -19.45
CA CYS A 91 -2.86 5.21 -19.09
C CYS A 91 -3.74 3.98 -19.37
N ASP A 92 -3.24 3.00 -20.12
CA ASP A 92 -3.86 1.69 -20.27
C ASP A 92 -2.87 0.59 -19.83
N ARG A 93 -3.12 0.03 -18.65
CA ARG A 93 -2.35 -1.08 -18.06
C ARG A 93 -0.84 -0.77 -18.00
N CYS A 94 -0.50 0.45 -17.62
CA CYS A 94 0.90 0.83 -17.42
C CYS A 94 1.48 0.11 -16.19
N LYS A 95 2.81 0.09 -16.13
CA LYS A 95 3.59 -0.36 -14.97
C LYS A 95 4.50 0.78 -14.53
N LEU A 96 4.67 0.92 -13.22
CA LEU A 96 5.56 1.94 -12.65
C LEU A 96 6.26 1.37 -11.41
N LEU A 97 7.54 1.72 -11.25
CA LEU A 97 8.26 1.45 -9.99
C LEU A 97 8.19 2.72 -9.14
N PHE A 98 7.41 2.68 -8.06
CA PHE A 98 7.37 3.74 -7.09
C PHE A 98 8.61 3.65 -6.17
N ARG A 99 9.70 4.28 -6.63
CA ARG A 99 11.01 4.22 -5.97
C ARG A 99 11.02 4.57 -4.48
N PRO A 100 10.27 5.57 -3.96
CA PRO A 100 10.33 5.90 -2.53
C PRO A 100 10.02 4.71 -1.62
N LEU A 101 9.20 3.76 -2.10
CA LEU A 101 8.87 2.53 -1.36
C LEU A 101 9.44 1.26 -2.03
N GLY A 102 10.16 1.39 -3.14
CA GLY A 102 10.54 0.25 -3.99
C GLY A 102 9.34 -0.56 -4.47
N LEU A 103 8.16 0.06 -4.56
CA LEU A 103 6.90 -0.62 -4.81
C LEU A 103 6.63 -0.70 -6.31
N GLU A 104 6.63 -1.91 -6.86
CA GLU A 104 6.16 -2.14 -8.22
C GLU A 104 4.63 -2.06 -8.26
N THR A 105 4.14 -1.24 -9.18
CA THR A 105 2.71 -1.14 -9.48
C THR A 105 2.45 -1.47 -10.94
N SER A 106 1.26 -2.01 -11.19
CA SER A 106 0.86 -2.52 -12.50
C SER A 106 -0.62 -2.28 -12.73
N ASP A 107 -1.09 -2.61 -13.94
CA ASP A 107 -2.47 -2.41 -14.38
C ASP A 107 -2.95 -0.97 -14.14
N ILE A 108 -2.05 -0.01 -14.33
CA ILE A 108 -2.35 1.39 -14.08
C ILE A 108 -3.28 1.91 -15.17
N GLN A 109 -4.43 2.42 -14.76
CA GLN A 109 -5.47 2.92 -15.65
C GLN A 109 -6.01 4.25 -15.15
N GLY A 110 -6.28 5.16 -16.08
CA GLY A 110 -6.85 6.46 -15.79
C GLY A 110 -6.31 7.54 -16.70
N GLN A 111 -6.45 8.78 -16.26
CA GLN A 111 -6.04 9.93 -17.04
C GLN A 111 -5.28 10.91 -16.15
N VAL A 112 -4.17 11.41 -16.68
CA VAL A 112 -3.40 12.51 -16.10
C VAL A 112 -3.42 13.66 -17.09
N THR A 113 -3.70 14.86 -16.61
CA THR A 113 -3.59 16.10 -17.38
C THR A 113 -2.45 16.91 -16.82
N VAL A 114 -1.47 17.25 -17.65
CA VAL A 114 -0.36 18.14 -17.33
C VAL A 114 -0.55 19.42 -18.12
N ALA A 115 -0.56 20.56 -17.45
CA ALA A 115 -0.74 21.86 -18.05
C ALA A 115 0.32 22.84 -17.52
N SER A 116 0.43 23.99 -18.18
CA SER A 116 1.39 25.05 -17.78
C SER A 116 1.17 25.57 -16.36
N ASP A 117 -0.03 25.44 -15.84
CA ASP A 117 -0.44 25.88 -14.50
C ASP A 117 -0.50 24.74 -13.47
N GLY A 118 -0.18 23.50 -13.86
CA GLY A 118 -0.17 22.38 -12.92
C GLY A 118 -0.46 21.01 -13.50
N LEU A 119 -0.86 20.09 -12.62
CA LEU A 119 -1.21 18.70 -12.93
C LEU A 119 -2.58 18.38 -12.32
N SER A 120 -3.40 17.62 -13.05
CA SER A 120 -4.66 17.09 -12.56
C SER A 120 -4.77 15.61 -12.90
N CYS A 121 -5.01 14.82 -11.87
CA CYS A 121 -5.26 13.41 -11.92
C CYS A 121 -6.63 13.15 -11.27
N PRO A 122 -7.74 13.26 -12.02
CA PRO A 122 -9.08 13.10 -11.45
C PRO A 122 -9.31 11.69 -10.89
N ARG A 123 -8.68 10.69 -11.52
CA ARG A 123 -8.66 9.32 -11.05
C ARG A 123 -7.59 8.52 -11.79
N LEU A 124 -6.70 7.91 -11.03
CA LEU A 124 -5.78 6.88 -11.48
C LEU A 124 -5.97 5.66 -10.59
N THR A 125 -6.00 4.48 -11.17
CA THR A 125 -6.15 3.23 -10.45
C THR A 125 -5.03 2.29 -10.82
N GLY A 126 -4.71 1.34 -9.97
CA GLY A 126 -3.72 0.32 -10.27
C GLY A 126 -3.66 -0.77 -9.22
N ARG A 127 -2.69 -1.66 -9.38
CA ARG A 127 -2.39 -2.77 -8.48
C ARG A 127 -0.97 -2.62 -7.95
N GLY A 128 -0.72 -3.06 -6.72
CA GLY A 128 0.60 -3.03 -6.10
C GLY A 128 0.58 -3.75 -4.76
N ALA A 129 1.68 -4.42 -4.41
CA ALA A 129 1.79 -5.21 -3.18
C ALA A 129 0.59 -6.14 -2.95
N GLY A 130 0.15 -6.86 -4.00
CA GLY A 130 -1.01 -7.77 -3.98
C GLY A 130 -2.40 -7.11 -3.92
N GLY A 131 -2.48 -5.81 -3.65
CA GLY A 131 -3.72 -5.05 -3.49
C GLY A 131 -4.05 -4.14 -4.68
N THR A 132 -5.06 -3.29 -4.48
CA THR A 132 -5.49 -2.25 -5.43
C THR A 132 -5.39 -0.88 -4.79
N TRP A 133 -5.17 0.15 -5.60
CA TRP A 133 -5.17 1.54 -5.16
C TRP A 133 -5.90 2.45 -6.15
N THR A 134 -6.43 3.56 -5.64
CA THR A 134 -7.00 4.67 -6.40
C THR A 134 -6.36 5.97 -5.91
N LEU A 135 -5.84 6.76 -6.83
CA LEU A 135 -5.26 8.08 -6.60
C LEU A 135 -6.14 9.14 -7.26
N GLN A 136 -6.39 10.21 -6.52
CA GLN A 136 -6.89 11.48 -7.07
C GLN A 136 -5.94 12.57 -6.60
N CYS A 137 -5.45 13.42 -7.51
CA CYS A 137 -4.60 14.52 -7.10
C CYS A 137 -4.68 15.72 -8.03
N THR A 138 -4.34 16.88 -7.47
CA THR A 138 -4.16 18.13 -8.21
C THR A 138 -2.90 18.80 -7.69
N ALA A 139 -2.03 19.22 -8.59
CA ALA A 139 -0.91 20.09 -8.32
C ALA A 139 -1.12 21.40 -9.08
N THR A 140 -0.88 22.54 -8.44
CA THR A 140 -0.98 23.87 -9.05
C THR A 140 0.36 24.56 -8.91
N LEU A 141 0.86 25.10 -10.01
CA LEU A 141 2.05 25.94 -10.03
C LEU A 141 1.64 27.38 -9.72
N ARG A 142 2.15 27.95 -8.63
CA ARG A 142 1.96 29.36 -8.23
C ARG A 142 3.29 29.94 -7.77
N ASP A 143 3.71 31.06 -8.31
CA ASP A 143 4.92 31.80 -7.86
C ASP A 143 6.18 30.91 -7.73
N ALA A 144 6.37 29.98 -8.68
CA ALA A 144 7.43 28.96 -8.70
C ALA A 144 7.35 27.85 -7.63
N GLU A 145 6.29 27.81 -6.83
CA GLU A 145 5.95 26.71 -5.92
C GLU A 145 4.87 25.80 -6.52
N ILE A 146 4.99 24.49 -6.28
CA ILE A 146 4.01 23.51 -6.74
C ILE A 146 3.21 23.01 -5.54
N ALA A 147 2.11 23.69 -5.24
CA ALA A 147 1.17 23.24 -4.22
C ALA A 147 0.40 22.02 -4.73
N HIS A 148 0.38 20.94 -3.97
CA HIS A 148 -0.30 19.70 -4.34
C HIS A 148 -1.23 19.23 -3.23
N GLN A 149 -2.31 18.58 -3.64
CA GLN A 149 -3.26 17.93 -2.76
C GLN A 149 -3.84 16.69 -3.43
N GLY A 150 -4.30 15.74 -2.65
CA GLY A 150 -4.93 14.56 -3.19
C GLY A 150 -5.40 13.57 -2.14
N ALA A 151 -5.90 12.45 -2.64
CA ALA A 151 -6.33 11.31 -1.85
C ALA A 151 -5.83 10.02 -2.48
N VAL A 152 -5.38 9.09 -1.64
CA VAL A 152 -5.07 7.72 -2.01
C VAL A 152 -5.98 6.80 -1.22
N GLU A 153 -6.76 6.00 -1.92
CA GLU A 153 -7.48 4.86 -1.35
C GLU A 153 -6.75 3.58 -1.74
N PHE A 154 -6.62 2.64 -0.80
CA PHE A 154 -5.99 1.36 -1.05
C PHE A 154 -6.77 0.24 -0.37
N ALA A 155 -6.74 -0.94 -0.99
CA ALA A 155 -7.48 -2.09 -0.51
C ALA A 155 -6.66 -3.38 -0.67
N ASN A 156 -6.70 -4.21 0.36
CA ASN A 156 -6.06 -5.53 0.41
C ASN A 156 -4.57 -5.52 0.06
N VAL A 157 -3.86 -4.45 0.44
CA VAL A 157 -2.42 -4.32 0.23
C VAL A 157 -1.68 -5.16 1.26
N ARG A 158 -0.77 -6.01 0.80
CA ARG A 158 0.03 -6.88 1.66
C ARG A 158 1.15 -6.09 2.31
N ILE A 159 1.08 -5.90 3.62
CA ILE A 159 2.06 -5.10 4.36
C ILE A 159 3.48 -5.66 4.29
N GLN A 160 3.61 -6.99 4.16
CA GLN A 160 4.88 -7.67 3.96
C GLN A 160 5.56 -7.32 2.63
N GLU A 161 4.79 -6.91 1.63
CA GLU A 161 5.30 -6.51 0.31
C GLU A 161 5.63 -5.00 0.27
N LEU A 162 5.06 -4.18 1.17
CA LEU A 162 5.34 -2.74 1.25
C LEU A 162 6.71 -2.40 1.85
N ALA A 163 7.22 -3.22 2.75
CA ALA A 163 8.43 -2.89 3.52
C ALA A 163 9.76 -3.24 2.83
N GLY A 164 9.75 -3.36 1.50
CA GLY A 164 10.96 -3.48 0.68
C GLY A 164 11.92 -4.57 1.16
N GLY A 165 11.50 -5.84 1.20
CA GLY A 165 12.34 -7.05 1.26
C GLY A 165 13.28 -7.28 2.47
N GLY A 166 13.77 -6.23 3.16
CA GLY A 166 14.87 -6.32 4.11
C GLY A 166 14.48 -6.28 5.58
N GLN A 167 13.47 -5.46 5.96
CA GLN A 167 13.12 -5.27 7.37
C GLN A 167 11.87 -6.07 7.81
N SER A 168 10.80 -6.12 7.02
CA SER A 168 9.63 -6.96 7.37
C SER A 168 9.89 -8.46 7.36
N ALA A 169 10.90 -8.91 6.60
CA ALA A 169 11.32 -10.31 6.61
C ALA A 169 11.86 -10.77 7.98
N ARG A 170 12.42 -9.84 8.78
CA ARG A 170 12.95 -10.14 10.12
C ARG A 170 11.86 -10.23 11.18
N HIS A 171 10.80 -9.43 11.05
CA HIS A 171 9.78 -9.29 12.09
C HIS A 171 8.43 -9.92 11.75
N ARG A 172 8.32 -10.68 10.66
CA ARG A 172 7.12 -11.46 10.26
C ARG A 172 5.81 -10.66 10.26
N LEU A 173 5.89 -9.34 10.03
CA LEU A 173 4.71 -8.51 9.91
C LEU A 173 3.96 -8.89 8.63
N ALA A 174 2.76 -9.45 8.76
CA ALA A 174 1.93 -9.85 7.65
C ALA A 174 0.47 -9.44 7.85
N GLY A 175 -0.26 -9.30 6.75
CA GLY A 175 -1.68 -9.02 6.73
C GLY A 175 -2.09 -8.13 5.56
N LEU A 176 -3.38 -7.84 5.50
CA LEU A 176 -4.02 -7.06 4.45
C LEU A 176 -4.39 -5.68 4.97
N LEU A 177 -3.80 -4.65 4.39
CA LEU A 177 -4.01 -3.25 4.73
C LEU A 177 -4.99 -2.61 3.73
N SER A 178 -6.00 -1.92 4.25
CA SER A 178 -6.94 -1.12 3.46
C SER A 178 -7.17 0.22 4.14
N GLY A 179 -7.44 1.28 3.40
CA GLY A 179 -7.58 2.60 4.01
C GLY A 179 -7.61 3.74 3.01
N LYS A 180 -7.59 4.95 3.56
CA LYS A 180 -7.55 6.20 2.82
C LYS A 180 -6.53 7.15 3.45
N LEU A 181 -5.82 7.88 2.61
CA LEU A 181 -4.88 8.94 2.97
C LEU A 181 -5.21 10.18 2.14
N ASP A 182 -5.58 11.27 2.80
CA ASP A 182 -5.69 12.60 2.21
C ASP A 182 -4.40 13.36 2.48
N PHE A 183 -3.81 14.00 1.47
CA PHE A 183 -2.51 14.66 1.59
C PHE A 183 -2.51 16.06 0.97
N VAL A 184 -1.67 16.93 1.50
CA VAL A 184 -1.39 18.29 1.02
C VAL A 184 0.11 18.60 1.17
N GLY A 185 0.67 19.42 0.29
CA GLY A 185 2.08 19.81 0.41
C GLY A 185 2.54 20.76 -0.68
N VAL A 186 3.83 21.08 -0.66
CA VAL A 186 4.49 21.92 -1.68
C VAL A 186 5.70 21.16 -2.24
N ALA A 187 5.80 21.03 -3.56
CA ALA A 187 6.91 20.30 -4.18
C ALA A 187 8.21 21.13 -4.13
N GLY A 188 9.34 20.45 -4.04
CA GLY A 188 10.67 21.07 -3.92
C GLY A 188 11.17 21.13 -2.48
N GLU A 189 10.28 21.04 -1.49
CA GLU A 189 10.64 20.86 -0.09
C GLU A 189 10.51 19.37 0.28
N ALA A 190 11.55 18.60 -0.04
CA ALA A 190 11.59 17.18 0.29
C ALA A 190 11.32 16.98 1.80
N GLY A 191 10.24 16.29 2.13
CA GLY A 191 9.83 16.02 3.52
C GLY A 191 8.63 16.83 4.00
N LYS A 192 8.22 17.92 3.35
CA LYS A 192 7.08 18.73 3.80
C LYS A 192 5.79 18.37 3.06
N PHE A 193 5.21 17.24 3.41
CA PHE A 193 3.81 16.97 3.12
C PHE A 193 3.10 16.61 4.42
N ASP A 194 1.90 17.15 4.56
CA ASP A 194 0.99 16.77 5.63
C ASP A 194 -0.03 15.80 5.06
N ALA A 195 -0.41 14.81 5.84
CA ALA A 195 -1.48 13.91 5.45
C ALA A 195 -2.30 13.46 6.64
N ASP A 196 -3.57 13.20 6.41
CA ASP A 196 -4.48 12.59 7.37
C ASP A 196 -5.03 11.31 6.77
N GLY A 197 -5.06 10.25 7.56
CA GLY A 197 -5.48 8.97 7.05
C GLY A 197 -6.08 8.05 8.09
N HIS A 198 -6.71 7.01 7.59
CA HIS A 198 -7.09 5.86 8.37
C HIS A 198 -6.70 4.59 7.64
N ALA A 199 -6.34 3.56 8.40
CA ALA A 199 -6.01 2.25 7.88
C ALA A 199 -6.65 1.17 8.74
N THR A 200 -7.06 0.09 8.08
CA THR A 200 -7.52 -1.15 8.70
C THR A 200 -6.59 -2.26 8.25
N LEU A 201 -6.13 -3.04 9.21
CA LEU A 201 -5.41 -4.28 9.00
C LEU A 201 -6.37 -5.45 9.25
N THR A 202 -6.42 -6.40 8.33
CA THR A 202 -7.11 -7.68 8.49
C THR A 202 -6.14 -8.83 8.23
N GLU A 203 -6.46 -10.01 8.74
CA GLU A 203 -5.59 -11.20 8.64
C GLU A 203 -4.16 -10.91 9.14
N GLY A 204 -4.06 -10.07 10.16
CA GLY A 204 -2.80 -9.63 10.74
C GLY A 204 -2.05 -10.76 11.44
N ASP A 205 -0.74 -10.80 11.24
CA ASP A 205 0.20 -11.46 12.14
C ASP A 205 1.13 -10.37 12.70
N VAL A 206 0.65 -9.66 13.72
CA VAL A 206 1.36 -8.52 14.34
C VAL A 206 1.89 -8.84 15.74
N PHE A 207 1.71 -10.06 16.24
CA PHE A 207 2.14 -10.47 17.58
C PHE A 207 3.66 -10.34 17.79
N THR A 208 4.43 -10.39 16.70
CA THR A 208 5.89 -10.28 16.69
C THR A 208 6.41 -8.84 16.82
N LEU A 209 5.53 -7.84 16.89
CA LEU A 209 5.95 -6.46 17.10
C LEU A 209 6.59 -6.29 18.49
N PRO A 210 7.85 -5.83 18.59
CA PRO A 210 8.56 -5.69 19.87
C PRO A 210 7.79 -4.87 20.92
N VAL A 211 7.07 -3.84 20.47
CA VAL A 211 6.23 -2.99 21.30
C VAL A 211 5.14 -3.80 22.02
N LEU A 212 4.47 -4.71 21.31
CA LEU A 212 3.42 -5.56 21.88
C LEU A 212 4.01 -6.61 22.82
N VAL A 213 5.12 -7.23 22.44
CA VAL A 213 5.82 -8.23 23.28
C VAL A 213 6.30 -7.60 24.59
N GLY A 214 6.94 -6.43 24.52
CA GLY A 214 7.42 -5.70 25.70
C GLY A 214 6.27 -5.35 26.66
N MET A 215 5.14 -4.89 26.11
CA MET A 215 3.95 -4.58 26.89
C MET A 215 3.36 -5.81 27.60
N LEU A 216 3.19 -6.94 26.90
CA LEU A 216 2.65 -8.16 27.51
C LEU A 216 3.53 -8.69 28.64
N ASN A 217 4.86 -8.59 28.48
CA ASN A 217 5.82 -8.96 29.52
C ASN A 217 5.69 -8.08 30.77
N VAL A 218 5.53 -6.77 30.59
CA VAL A 218 5.35 -5.82 31.71
C VAL A 218 4.08 -6.13 32.51
N PHE A 219 2.99 -6.52 31.84
CA PHE A 219 1.75 -6.94 32.51
C PHE A 219 1.76 -8.40 33.00
N ASN A 220 2.87 -9.14 32.84
CA ASN A 220 3.00 -10.56 33.17
C ASN A 220 1.89 -11.45 32.55
N LEU A 221 1.44 -11.11 31.34
CA LEU A 221 0.40 -11.85 30.63
C LEU A 221 1.04 -13.03 29.87
N ASN A 222 1.00 -14.22 30.47
CA ASN A 222 1.53 -15.45 29.86
C ASN A 222 0.55 -16.07 28.88
N MET A 223 0.44 -15.54 27.66
CA MET A 223 -0.55 -15.97 26.66
C MET A 223 -0.39 -17.47 26.27
N PRO A 224 -1.42 -18.34 26.41
CA PRO A 224 -1.32 -19.75 26.07
C PRO A 224 -1.46 -19.91 24.55
N LYS A 225 -0.35 -20.27 23.90
CA LYS A 225 -0.20 -20.41 22.42
C LYS A 225 -0.29 -19.07 21.68
N ARG A 226 0.12 -19.11 20.40
CA ARG A 226 0.22 -17.96 19.48
C ARG A 226 -1.15 -17.31 19.25
N GLU A 227 -1.59 -16.47 20.17
CA GLU A 227 -2.67 -15.52 19.90
C GLU A 227 -2.15 -14.53 18.86
N SER A 228 -2.70 -14.58 17.65
CA SER A 228 -2.41 -13.62 16.60
C SER A 228 -3.41 -12.49 16.69
N PHE A 229 -2.92 -11.28 16.97
CA PHE A 229 -3.66 -10.05 16.73
C PHE A 229 -4.00 -9.96 15.25
N HIS A 230 -5.28 -10.23 14.93
CA HIS A 230 -5.73 -10.47 13.55
C HIS A 230 -6.29 -9.23 12.88
N THR A 231 -6.69 -8.22 13.66
CA THR A 231 -7.30 -7.00 13.15
C THR A 231 -6.69 -5.78 13.80
N GLY A 232 -6.50 -4.73 13.01
CA GLY A 232 -6.05 -3.43 13.48
C GLY A 232 -6.83 -2.32 12.81
N LYS A 233 -7.00 -1.20 13.51
CA LYS A 233 -7.52 0.05 12.97
C LYS A 233 -6.64 1.18 13.47
N ALA A 234 -6.34 2.15 12.62
CA ALA A 234 -5.59 3.33 13.01
C ALA A 234 -6.14 4.57 12.31
N GLU A 235 -6.22 5.66 13.04
CA GLU A 235 -6.37 7.02 12.55
C GLU A 235 -5.07 7.77 12.85
N PHE A 236 -4.49 8.38 11.82
CA PHE A 236 -3.17 8.97 11.91
C PHE A 236 -3.05 10.24 11.09
N SER A 237 -2.06 11.04 11.43
CA SER A 237 -1.58 12.13 10.59
C SER A 237 -0.08 12.02 10.37
N LEU A 238 0.37 12.33 9.16
CA LEU A 238 1.77 12.42 8.76
C LEU A 238 2.16 13.89 8.75
N SER A 239 3.35 14.19 9.26
CA SER A 239 4.00 15.50 9.17
C SER A 239 5.46 15.32 8.74
N GLU A 240 6.23 16.41 8.73
CA GLU A 240 7.61 16.45 8.23
C GLU A 240 8.57 15.42 8.86
N ASP A 241 8.41 15.11 10.15
CA ASP A 241 9.33 14.23 10.88
C ASP A 241 8.66 13.03 11.57
N SER A 242 7.33 12.99 11.58
CA SER A 242 6.57 12.13 12.48
C SER A 242 5.25 11.63 11.90
N ILE A 243 4.88 10.44 12.37
CA ILE A 243 3.54 9.88 12.30
C ILE A 243 2.90 10.09 13.67
N TYR A 244 1.79 10.82 13.70
CA TYR A 244 0.97 10.98 14.90
C TYR A 244 -0.22 10.02 14.84
N LEU A 245 -0.23 9.05 15.74
CA LEU A 245 -1.35 8.13 15.94
C LEU A 245 -2.38 8.82 16.84
N LYS A 246 -3.49 9.27 16.24
CA LYS A 246 -4.63 9.85 16.97
C LYS A 246 -5.34 8.75 17.76
N SER A 247 -5.58 7.63 17.08
CA SER A 247 -6.09 6.41 17.67
C SER A 247 -5.54 5.21 16.91
N ALA A 248 -5.21 4.15 17.61
CA ALA A 248 -4.90 2.85 17.05
C ALA A 248 -5.54 1.80 17.95
N THR A 249 -6.14 0.78 17.36
CA THR A 249 -6.68 -0.37 18.08
C THR A 249 -6.19 -1.62 17.39
N ILE A 250 -5.58 -2.53 18.14
CA ILE A 250 -5.20 -3.85 17.66
C ILE A 250 -5.95 -4.87 18.52
N SER A 251 -6.67 -5.77 17.86
CA SER A 251 -7.58 -6.72 18.50
C SER A 251 -7.17 -8.16 18.25
N SER A 252 -7.40 -8.98 19.27
CA SER A 252 -7.26 -10.44 19.27
C SER A 252 -8.55 -11.05 19.83
N GLU A 253 -8.60 -12.38 19.97
CA GLU A 253 -9.77 -13.06 20.55
C GLU A 253 -9.99 -12.73 22.04
N VAL A 254 -8.97 -12.22 22.74
CA VAL A 254 -8.99 -12.06 24.21
C VAL A 254 -8.69 -10.62 24.64
N LEU A 255 -7.87 -9.91 23.89
CA LEU A 255 -7.37 -8.58 24.24
C LEU A 255 -7.58 -7.57 23.12
N ASP A 256 -7.94 -6.36 23.54
CA ASP A 256 -7.86 -5.14 22.77
C ASP A 256 -6.74 -4.26 23.31
N VAL A 257 -5.90 -3.75 22.40
CA VAL A 257 -4.84 -2.80 22.71
C VAL A 257 -5.14 -1.50 21.98
N HIS A 258 -5.47 -0.47 22.75
CA HIS A 258 -5.64 0.87 22.24
C HIS A 258 -4.34 1.65 22.39
N GLY A 259 -3.96 2.41 21.37
CA GLY A 259 -2.73 3.18 21.32
C GLY A 259 -2.94 4.59 20.77
N SER A 260 -2.14 5.53 21.24
CA SER A 260 -1.99 6.85 20.66
C SER A 260 -0.59 7.38 20.93
N GLY A 261 -0.13 8.36 20.16
CA GLY A 261 1.18 8.98 20.37
C GLY A 261 1.92 9.30 19.06
N ARG A 262 3.25 9.30 19.12
CA ARG A 262 4.11 9.71 18.02
C ARG A 262 5.11 8.62 17.67
N VAL A 263 5.31 8.41 16.37
CA VAL A 263 6.38 7.59 15.79
C VAL A 263 7.17 8.48 14.84
N ALA A 264 8.40 8.84 15.19
CA ALA A 264 9.28 9.61 14.31
C ALA A 264 9.81 8.72 13.17
N TYR A 265 10.16 9.32 12.02
CA TYR A 265 10.67 8.58 10.86
C TYR A 265 12.06 7.94 11.10
N ASP A 266 12.81 8.43 12.08
CA ASP A 266 14.05 7.78 12.57
C ASP A 266 13.77 6.52 13.42
N GLY A 267 12.49 6.21 13.66
CA GLY A 267 12.03 5.07 14.44
C GLY A 267 11.87 5.35 15.92
N ALA A 268 12.11 6.57 16.41
CA ALA A 268 11.84 6.92 17.80
C ALA A 268 10.34 6.89 18.09
N VAL A 269 9.95 6.32 19.22
CA VAL A 269 8.54 6.15 19.61
C VAL A 269 8.26 6.84 20.95
N ASP A 270 7.09 7.46 21.07
CA ASP A 270 6.47 7.84 22.34
C ASP A 270 4.97 7.53 22.22
N LEU A 271 4.60 6.35 22.70
CA LEU A 271 3.24 5.82 22.59
C LEU A 271 2.65 5.60 23.99
N THR A 272 1.37 5.91 24.11
CA THR A 272 0.54 5.51 25.24
C THR A 272 -0.34 4.35 24.81
N LEU A 273 -0.23 3.22 25.50
CA LEU A 273 -1.02 2.02 25.26
C LEU A 273 -1.97 1.76 26.44
N LEU A 274 -3.21 1.40 26.14
CA LEU A 274 -4.22 0.96 27.08
C LEU A 274 -4.68 -0.44 26.68
N VAL A 275 -4.55 -1.39 27.61
CA VAL A 275 -4.93 -2.78 27.39
C VAL A 275 -6.29 -3.04 28.03
N GLU A 276 -7.21 -3.62 27.27
CA GLU A 276 -8.54 -4.01 27.73
C GLU A 276 -8.80 -5.49 27.39
N LEU A 277 -9.65 -6.14 28.20
CA LEU A 277 -10.18 -7.46 27.85
C LEU A 277 -11.31 -7.31 26.84
N ASP A 278 -11.27 -8.12 25.78
CA ASP A 278 -12.31 -8.11 24.75
C ASP A 278 -13.68 -8.47 25.39
N PRO A 279 -14.76 -7.69 25.17
CA PRO A 279 -16.07 -7.96 25.75
C PRO A 279 -16.74 -9.27 25.29
N ASP A 280 -16.46 -9.73 24.07
CA ASP A 280 -17.00 -10.97 23.50
C ASP A 280 -16.35 -12.21 24.12
N PHE A 281 -15.12 -12.10 24.65
CA PHE A 281 -14.51 -13.15 25.48
C PHE A 281 -15.42 -13.55 26.66
N PHE A 282 -16.18 -12.61 27.23
CA PHE A 282 -17.10 -12.86 28.35
C PHE A 282 -18.41 -13.57 27.95
N ARG A 283 -18.70 -13.71 26.64
CA ARG A 283 -19.93 -14.34 26.13
C ARG A 283 -19.84 -15.86 26.05
N ILE A 284 -18.67 -16.43 26.32
CA ILE A 284 -18.47 -17.89 26.41
C ILE A 284 -19.26 -18.40 27.66
N PRO A 285 -20.23 -19.34 27.51
CA PRO A 285 -21.16 -19.76 28.57
C PRO A 285 -20.53 -20.29 29.87
N LEU A 286 -19.24 -20.62 29.85
CA LEU A 286 -18.48 -21.11 31.00
C LEU A 286 -17.73 -19.97 31.73
N VAL A 287 -17.25 -18.96 30.99
CA VAL A 287 -16.55 -17.78 31.53
C VAL A 287 -17.52 -16.87 32.27
N SER A 288 -18.72 -16.70 31.71
CA SER A 288 -19.80 -15.91 32.32
C SER A 288 -20.21 -16.41 33.71
N LYS A 289 -20.21 -17.74 33.95
CA LYS A 289 -20.57 -18.32 35.26
C LYS A 289 -19.55 -18.03 36.37
N VAL A 290 -18.26 -17.94 36.05
CA VAL A 290 -17.20 -17.66 37.03
C VAL A 290 -17.11 -16.16 37.32
N MET A 291 -17.24 -15.33 36.28
CA MET A 291 -17.21 -13.85 36.38
C MET A 291 -18.35 -13.29 37.24
N THR A 292 -19.57 -13.84 37.11
CA THR A 292 -20.74 -13.43 37.90
C THR A 292 -20.53 -13.63 39.41
N LEU A 293 -19.62 -14.53 39.80
CA LEU A 293 -19.36 -14.88 41.20
C LEU A 293 -18.20 -14.11 41.84
N THR A 294 -17.32 -13.45 41.08
CA THR A 294 -16.10 -12.83 41.62
C THR A 294 -15.84 -11.38 41.24
N ILE A 295 -16.51 -10.84 40.21
CA ILE A 295 -16.15 -9.52 39.67
C ILE A 295 -17.36 -8.57 39.73
N GLY A 296 -17.59 -8.01 40.91
CA GLY A 296 -18.48 -6.86 41.05
C GLY A 296 -17.90 -5.65 40.33
N LYS A 297 -18.54 -5.19 39.24
CA LYS A 297 -18.27 -3.90 38.55
C LYS A 297 -16.79 -3.59 38.21
N ALA A 298 -15.90 -4.59 38.14
CA ALA A 298 -14.49 -4.29 37.90
C ALA A 298 -14.27 -3.82 36.46
N THR A 299 -13.50 -2.75 36.34
CA THR A 299 -13.17 -2.04 35.11
C THR A 299 -12.48 -2.96 34.11
N LYS A 300 -12.97 -2.95 32.85
CA LYS A 300 -12.46 -3.72 31.69
C LYS A 300 -10.99 -3.41 31.31
N LYS A 301 -10.38 -2.43 31.99
CA LYS A 301 -9.06 -1.89 31.73
C LYS A 301 -8.02 -2.64 32.57
N LEU A 302 -7.11 -3.34 31.88
CA LEU A 302 -6.05 -4.12 32.50
C LEU A 302 -4.89 -3.24 32.97
N GLY A 303 -4.57 -2.19 32.20
CA GLY A 303 -3.52 -1.27 32.55
C GLY A 303 -3.15 -0.30 31.43
N LYS A 304 -2.41 0.74 31.81
CA LYS A 304 -1.83 1.72 30.89
C LYS A 304 -0.31 1.53 30.86
N ALA A 305 0.29 1.59 29.68
CA ALA A 305 1.73 1.53 29.50
C ALA A 305 2.20 2.71 28.65
N ARG A 306 3.36 3.26 28.98
CA ARG A 306 4.06 4.22 28.15
C ARG A 306 5.22 3.51 27.46
N VAL A 307 5.35 3.70 26.16
CA VAL A 307 6.40 3.09 25.33
C VAL A 307 7.27 4.19 24.75
N THR A 308 8.54 4.18 25.12
CA THR A 308 9.55 5.11 24.61
C THR A 308 10.71 4.34 23.94
N GLY A 309 11.75 5.03 23.48
CA GLY A 309 12.90 4.40 22.82
C GLY A 309 12.70 4.34 21.32
N THR A 310 12.96 3.17 20.71
CA THR A 310 12.75 2.98 19.27
C THR A 310 11.72 1.90 19.00
N PHE A 311 11.12 1.88 17.80
CA PHE A 311 10.14 0.87 17.41
C PHE A 311 10.69 -0.57 17.54
N TRP A 312 12.00 -0.75 17.35
CA TRP A 312 12.68 -2.05 17.40
C TRP A 312 13.29 -2.39 18.76
N ASP A 313 13.67 -1.38 19.54
CA ASP A 313 14.15 -1.51 20.92
C ASP A 313 13.29 -0.61 21.85
N PRO A 314 12.03 -1.01 22.10
CA PRO A 314 11.11 -0.21 22.88
C PRO A 314 11.38 -0.38 24.38
N LYS A 315 11.30 0.73 25.11
CA LYS A 315 11.29 0.77 26.56
C LYS A 315 9.85 0.93 27.02
N VAL A 316 9.33 -0.09 27.69
CA VAL A 316 7.95 -0.11 28.15
C VAL A 316 7.90 0.10 29.66
N GLU A 317 7.21 1.15 30.07
CA GLU A 317 6.97 1.50 31.47
C GLU A 317 5.49 1.32 31.78
N SER A 318 5.17 0.59 32.85
CA SER A 318 3.78 0.45 33.30
C SER A 318 3.37 1.68 34.10
N GLU A 319 2.28 2.30 33.69
CA GLU A 319 1.46 3.14 34.56
C GLU A 319 0.35 2.23 35.10
N ALA A 320 0.72 1.26 35.95
CA ALA A 320 -0.27 0.33 36.52
C ALA A 320 -1.22 1.10 37.43
N PHE A 321 -2.53 0.88 37.26
CA PHE A 321 -3.50 1.18 38.31
C PHE A 321 -3.22 0.22 39.47
N GLU A 322 -2.69 0.71 40.59
CA GLU A 322 -2.49 -0.06 41.81
C GLU A 322 -3.83 -0.70 42.25
N GLY A 323 -4.05 -1.98 41.91
CA GLY A 323 -5.21 -2.73 42.40
C GLY A 323 -5.80 -3.83 41.51
N ILE A 324 -5.56 -3.86 40.19
CA ILE A 324 -6.36 -4.69 39.26
C ILE A 324 -5.62 -5.96 38.74
N LEU A 325 -4.31 -6.09 38.93
CA LEU A 325 -3.53 -7.15 38.27
C LEU A 325 -3.63 -8.55 38.92
N LYS A 326 -4.08 -8.67 40.18
CA LYS A 326 -4.15 -9.97 40.88
C LYS A 326 -5.32 -10.87 40.42
N PRO A 327 -6.56 -10.37 40.21
CA PRO A 327 -7.70 -11.20 39.79
C PRO A 327 -7.60 -11.71 38.35
N VAL A 328 -7.02 -10.92 37.43
CA VAL A 328 -6.94 -11.25 36.00
C VAL A 328 -6.05 -12.46 35.74
N LYS A 329 -4.90 -12.53 36.44
CA LYS A 329 -3.97 -13.67 36.35
C LYS A 329 -4.67 -15.01 36.65
N HIS A 330 -5.56 -15.02 37.63
CA HIS A 330 -6.27 -16.23 38.05
C HIS A 330 -7.33 -16.68 37.03
N ILE A 331 -8.00 -15.74 36.37
CA ILE A 331 -8.95 -16.03 35.27
C ILE A 331 -8.20 -16.62 34.08
N TYR A 332 -7.05 -16.04 33.77
CA TYR A 332 -6.23 -16.44 32.64
C TYR A 332 -5.57 -17.82 32.85
N GLU A 333 -5.09 -18.11 34.05
CA GLU A 333 -4.57 -19.44 34.43
C GLU A 333 -5.68 -20.51 34.50
N MET A 334 -6.93 -20.10 34.71
CA MET A 334 -8.11 -20.98 34.71
C MET A 334 -8.71 -21.21 33.32
N LEU A 335 -8.31 -20.45 32.29
CA LEU A 335 -8.65 -20.75 30.89
C LEU A 335 -7.99 -22.07 30.51
N PRO A 336 -8.76 -23.17 30.38
CA PRO A 336 -8.15 -24.46 30.19
C PRO A 336 -7.77 -24.62 28.72
N LYS A 337 -6.58 -25.19 28.47
CA LYS A 337 -6.32 -26.53 27.88
C LYS A 337 -7.43 -27.20 26.99
N VAL A 338 -8.36 -26.44 26.42
CA VAL A 338 -9.63 -26.88 25.79
C VAL A 338 -9.85 -26.20 24.43
N ILE A 339 -8.79 -25.69 23.78
CA ILE A 339 -8.80 -25.63 22.32
C ILE A 339 -8.62 -27.09 21.86
N PRO A 340 -9.61 -27.73 21.21
CA PRO A 340 -9.43 -29.07 20.68
C PRO A 340 -8.21 -29.06 19.78
N LYS A 341 -7.35 -30.09 19.90
CA LYS A 341 -6.34 -30.35 18.88
C LYS A 341 -7.02 -30.29 17.52
N SER A 342 -6.38 -29.59 16.59
CA SER A 342 -6.72 -29.53 15.18
C SER A 342 -7.38 -30.82 14.72
N ARG A 343 -8.56 -30.63 14.09
CA ARG A 343 -9.37 -31.63 13.39
C ARG A 343 -8.43 -32.65 12.73
N PRO A 344 -8.50 -33.97 13.04
CA PRO A 344 -7.74 -34.94 12.27
C PRO A 344 -8.24 -34.87 10.83
N GLU A 345 -7.30 -34.80 9.89
CA GLU A 345 -7.57 -35.01 8.47
C GLU A 345 -8.39 -36.28 8.33
N THR A 346 -9.61 -36.14 7.81
CA THR A 346 -10.44 -37.28 7.44
C THR A 346 -9.73 -38.04 6.33
N LYS A 347 -9.03 -39.12 6.69
CA LYS A 347 -8.71 -40.19 5.76
C LYS A 347 -10.04 -40.77 5.24
N GLN A 348 -10.37 -40.43 4.01
CA GLN A 348 -11.35 -41.18 3.22
C GLN A 348 -10.69 -42.50 2.83
N ASP A 349 -11.07 -43.58 3.51
CA ASP A 349 -10.97 -44.93 2.97
C ASP A 349 -12.38 -45.45 2.67
N ALA A 350 -12.43 -46.19 1.57
CA ALA A 350 -13.59 -46.59 0.81
C ALA A 350 -14.54 -47.57 1.51
N GLN A 351 -15.83 -47.53 1.14
CA GLN A 351 -16.52 -48.63 0.43
C GLN A 351 -18.03 -48.38 0.40
N THR A 352 -18.59 -48.29 -0.81
CA THR A 352 -19.73 -49.14 -1.23
C THR A 352 -19.90 -49.01 -2.74
N ALA A 353 -19.61 -50.10 -3.45
CA ALA A 353 -20.10 -50.32 -4.80
C ALA A 353 -21.60 -50.69 -4.75
N PRO A 354 -22.31 -50.58 -5.88
CA PRO A 354 -22.54 -51.84 -6.59
C PRO A 354 -22.38 -51.75 -8.11
N SER A 355 -21.81 -52.84 -8.64
CA SER A 355 -22.30 -53.59 -9.81
C SER A 355 -22.64 -52.84 -11.10
N GLY A 356 -21.78 -53.04 -12.11
CA GLY A 356 -22.26 -53.50 -13.42
C GLY A 356 -21.76 -52.74 -14.64
N ARG A 357 -20.70 -53.24 -15.28
CA ARG A 357 -20.76 -53.82 -16.64
C ARG A 357 -19.37 -54.23 -17.15
N LYS A 358 -19.39 -55.36 -17.83
CA LYS A 358 -18.31 -56.08 -18.50
C LYS A 358 -17.67 -55.27 -19.63
N GLY A 359 -16.37 -55.49 -19.88
CA GLY A 359 -15.81 -55.42 -21.24
C GLY A 359 -14.35 -54.96 -21.35
N PHE A 360 -13.51 -55.84 -21.92
CA PHE A 360 -12.20 -55.60 -22.59
C PHE A 360 -10.97 -55.33 -21.69
N VAL A 361 -10.12 -56.33 -21.39
CA VAL A 361 -9.01 -56.91 -22.22
C VAL A 361 -8.01 -55.81 -22.64
N GLU A 362 -6.97 -55.54 -21.84
CA GLU A 362 -5.61 -56.12 -21.92
C GLU A 362 -4.90 -55.81 -23.26
N THR A 363 -3.72 -55.15 -23.23
CA THR A 363 -2.51 -55.49 -24.01
C THR A 363 -1.40 -54.40 -23.99
N LEU A 364 -0.19 -54.82 -23.56
CA LEU A 364 1.21 -54.38 -23.84
C LEU A 364 1.64 -52.92 -23.56
N LEU A 365 2.54 -52.63 -22.60
CA LEU A 365 4.01 -52.87 -22.51
C LEU A 365 4.89 -52.23 -23.60
N ARG A 366 5.84 -51.41 -23.08
CA ARG A 366 7.23 -51.17 -23.52
C ARG A 366 7.43 -50.36 -24.81
N PHE A 367 8.07 -49.20 -24.67
CA PHE A 367 9.30 -48.89 -25.41
C PHE A 367 10.13 -47.83 -24.68
N ARG A 368 11.29 -48.26 -24.15
CA ARG A 368 12.47 -47.43 -23.91
C ARG A 368 13.38 -47.57 -25.14
N PRO A 369 14.14 -46.54 -25.50
CA PRO A 369 15.47 -46.76 -26.05
C PRO A 369 16.57 -46.16 -25.17
N LYS A 370 17.67 -46.90 -25.09
CA LYS A 370 18.93 -46.60 -24.40
C LYS A 370 19.90 -45.87 -25.35
N ARG A 371 20.65 -44.93 -24.77
CA ARG A 371 22.10 -44.62 -24.91
C ARG A 371 22.71 -44.26 -26.29
N LYS A 372 23.25 -43.03 -26.34
CA LYS A 372 24.63 -42.59 -26.69
C LYS A 372 25.63 -43.69 -27.13
N PRO A 373 26.61 -43.40 -28.04
CA PRO A 373 27.74 -42.54 -27.64
C PRO A 373 28.56 -41.76 -28.72
N LYS A 374 29.39 -40.84 -28.16
CA LYS A 374 30.77 -40.43 -28.51
C LYS A 374 31.10 -39.33 -29.57
N ASP A 375 31.81 -38.34 -29.03
CA ASP A 375 33.03 -37.62 -29.46
C ASP A 375 33.11 -36.94 -30.84
N ALA A 376 33.31 -35.60 -30.86
CA ALA A 376 34.55 -34.95 -31.33
C ALA A 376 34.37 -33.41 -31.46
N ASN A 377 35.41 -32.69 -30.99
CA ASN A 377 35.72 -31.25 -31.07
C ASN A 377 34.93 -30.26 -30.21
#